data_AF-A0A1F4CK26-F1
#
_entry.id   AF-A0A1F4CK26-F1
#
_cell.length_a   1.000
_cell.length_b   1.000
_cell.length_c   1.000
_cell.angle_alpha   90.00
_cell.angle_beta   90.00
_cell.angle_gamma   90.00
#
_symmetry.space_group_name_H-M   'P 1'
#
loop_
_entity.id
_entity.type
_entity.pdbx_description
1 polymer ?
#
loop_
_entity_poly.entity_id
_entity_poly.type
_entity_poly.pdbx_seq_one_letter_code
_entity_poly.pdbx_strand_id
1 'polypeptide(L)'
;MPYSFAVVDDDEMLRHLIERALTRAFDECRITEYPDAVDALAHIPAAEFDLVIVDDRMPRIDGHEMVKQLRSRGIAVPVIMLSNAPESEHKGRAAGINDFLYKADLHRLPDLVRRWIGTG
;
A
#
# COMPACT_ATOMS: atom_id res chain seq x y z
N MET A 1 -3.21 2.89 -19.98
CA MET A 1 -3.72 1.78 -19.14
C MET A 1 -4.15 2.41 -17.84
N PRO A 2 -5.28 2.00 -17.24
CA PRO A 2 -5.69 2.53 -15.94
C PRO A 2 -4.61 2.20 -14.90
N TYR A 3 -4.36 3.12 -13.98
CA TYR A 3 -3.49 2.85 -12.83
C TYR A 3 -4.03 1.66 -12.04
N SER A 4 -3.16 0.80 -11.53
CA SER A 4 -3.52 -0.39 -10.76
C SER A 4 -2.93 -0.30 -9.36
N PHE A 5 -3.78 -0.19 -8.35
CA PHE A 5 -3.39 -0.07 -6.94
C PHE A 5 -3.84 -1.28 -6.14
N ALA A 6 -2.98 -1.77 -5.25
CA ALA A 6 -3.36 -2.74 -4.22
C ALA A 6 -3.52 -2.03 -2.87
N VAL A 7 -4.58 -2.36 -2.13
CA VAL A 7 -4.81 -1.86 -0.76
C VAL A 7 -4.89 -3.04 0.18
N VAL A 8 -4.03 -3.07 1.19
CA VAL A 8 -3.87 -4.20 2.12
C VAL A 8 -4.00 -3.68 3.54
N ASP A 9 -5.16 -3.90 4.15
CA ASP A 9 -5.50 -3.44 5.50
C ASP A 9 -6.61 -4.36 6.02
N ASP A 10 -6.62 -4.74 7.29
CA ASP A 10 -7.67 -5.60 7.86
C ASP A 10 -8.96 -4.83 8.22
N ASP A 11 -8.89 -3.50 8.30
CA ASP A 11 -10.03 -2.61 8.50
C ASP A 11 -10.74 -2.30 7.17
N GLU A 12 -11.92 -2.92 6.98
CA GLU A 12 -12.77 -2.72 5.81
C GLU A 12 -13.19 -1.26 5.58
N MET A 13 -13.48 -0.53 6.65
CA MET A 13 -13.89 0.88 6.54
C MET A 13 -12.74 1.72 6.02
N LEU A 14 -11.52 1.47 6.51
CA LEU A 14 -10.34 2.18 6.05
C LEU A 14 -9.99 1.84 4.59
N ARG A 15 -10.10 0.58 4.18
CA ARG A 15 -9.95 0.20 2.76
C ARG A 15 -10.91 0.99 1.86
N HIS A 16 -12.19 1.07 2.25
CA HIS A 16 -13.17 1.85 1.48
C HIS A 16 -12.88 3.37 1.47
N LEU A 17 -12.34 3.93 2.54
CA LEU A 17 -11.91 5.33 2.57
C LEU A 17 -10.72 5.59 1.62
N ILE A 18 -9.75 4.68 1.59
CA ILE A 18 -8.61 4.71 0.66
C ILE A 18 -9.11 4.60 -0.78
N GLU A 19 -10.00 3.63 -1.05
CA GLU A 19 -10.62 3.42 -2.36
C GLU A 19 -11.27 4.71 -2.88
N ARG A 20 -12.09 5.35 -2.04
CA ARG A 20 -12.75 6.62 -2.36
C ARG A 20 -11.78 7.78 -2.55
N ALA A 21 -10.67 7.82 -1.80
CA ALA A 21 -9.67 8.86 -1.95
C ALA A 21 -8.92 8.72 -3.29
N LEU A 22 -8.58 7.50 -3.69
CA LEU A 22 -7.86 7.21 -4.93
C LEU A 22 -8.76 7.40 -6.16
N THR A 23 -9.96 6.82 -6.16
CA THR A 23 -10.93 6.97 -7.27
C THR A 23 -11.37 8.40 -7.54
N ARG A 24 -11.32 9.29 -6.53
CA ARG A 24 -11.56 10.73 -6.72
C ARG A 24 -10.37 11.47 -7.30
N ALA A 25 -9.16 10.96 -7.10
CA ALA A 25 -7.92 11.63 -7.46
C ALA A 25 -7.32 11.15 -8.79
N PHE A 26 -7.76 9.99 -9.28
CA PHE A 26 -7.27 9.34 -10.48
C PHE A 26 -8.47 8.87 -11.33
N ASP A 27 -8.64 9.47 -12.52
CA ASP A 27 -9.81 9.25 -13.39
C ASP A 27 -9.94 7.80 -13.89
N GLU A 28 -8.82 7.12 -14.10
CA GLU A 28 -8.75 5.73 -14.55
C GLU A 28 -7.86 4.93 -13.61
N CYS A 29 -8.39 4.49 -12.47
CA CYS A 29 -7.70 3.55 -11.58
C CYS A 29 -8.54 2.30 -11.25
N ARG A 30 -7.86 1.16 -11.17
CA ARG A 30 -8.36 -0.10 -10.63
C ARG A 30 -7.77 -0.28 -9.23
N ILE A 31 -8.62 -0.63 -8.27
CA ILE A 31 -8.23 -0.89 -6.89
C ILE A 31 -8.51 -2.36 -6.59
N THR A 32 -7.51 -3.08 -6.11
CA THR A 32 -7.63 -4.45 -5.63
C THR A 32 -7.40 -4.45 -4.13
N GLU A 33 -8.42 -4.86 -3.38
CA GLU A 33 -8.37 -4.91 -1.92
C GLU A 33 -7.97 -6.30 -1.43
N TYR A 34 -7.14 -6.32 -0.40
CA TYR A 34 -6.77 -7.52 0.34
C TYR A 34 -7.05 -7.29 1.83
N PRO A 35 -7.82 -8.16 2.49
CA PRO A 35 -8.14 -8.00 3.90
C PRO A 35 -6.99 -8.41 4.83
N ASP A 36 -5.95 -9.05 4.29
CA ASP A 36 -4.77 -9.43 5.06
C ASP A 36 -3.56 -9.67 4.15
N ALA A 37 -2.38 -9.68 4.78
CA ALA A 37 -1.12 -9.89 4.09
C ALA A 37 -0.95 -11.30 3.51
N VAL A 38 -1.62 -12.34 4.03
CA VAL A 38 -1.51 -13.70 3.48
C VAL A 38 -2.16 -13.73 2.10
N ASP A 39 -3.36 -13.17 1.99
CA ASP A 39 -4.09 -13.06 0.73
C ASP A 39 -3.33 -12.18 -0.27
N ALA A 40 -2.82 -11.04 0.19
CA ALA A 40 -2.01 -10.15 -0.65
C ALA A 40 -0.73 -10.82 -1.16
N LEU A 41 0.00 -11.56 -0.31
CA LEU A 41 1.22 -12.27 -0.72
C LEU A 41 0.94 -13.42 -1.68
N ALA A 42 -0.25 -14.02 -1.65
CA ALA A 42 -0.63 -15.07 -2.60
C ALA A 42 -0.94 -14.51 -3.99
N HIS A 43 -1.45 -13.27 -4.06
CA HIS A 43 -2.05 -12.71 -5.26
C HIS A 43 -1.33 -11.51 -5.87
N ILE A 44 -0.41 -10.84 -5.16
CA ILE A 44 0.42 -9.77 -5.74
C ILE A 44 1.54 -10.42 -6.57
N PRO A 45 1.47 -10.37 -7.92
CA PRO A 45 2.53 -10.92 -8.75
C PRO A 45 3.66 -9.89 -8.91
N ALA A 46 4.76 -10.32 -9.54
CA ALA A 46 5.76 -9.40 -10.02
C ALA A 46 5.20 -8.59 -11.20
N ALA A 47 4.93 -7.29 -10.98
CA ALA A 47 4.58 -6.26 -11.99
C ALA A 47 3.10 -6.07 -12.43
N GLU A 48 2.11 -6.33 -11.57
CA GLU A 48 0.69 -5.99 -11.89
C GLU A 48 0.19 -4.66 -11.27
N PHE A 49 0.86 -4.16 -10.24
CA PHE A 49 0.46 -2.95 -9.54
C PHE A 49 1.47 -1.84 -9.76
N ASP A 50 0.97 -0.62 -9.96
CA ASP A 50 1.76 0.60 -9.97
C ASP A 50 2.18 0.99 -8.55
N LEU A 51 1.35 0.63 -7.55
CA LEU A 51 1.60 0.94 -6.14
C LEU A 51 0.82 0.01 -5.20
N VAL A 52 1.41 -0.31 -4.06
CA VAL A 52 0.76 -1.01 -2.94
C VAL A 52 0.64 -0.05 -1.75
N ILE A 53 -0.57 0.07 -1.20
CA ILE A 53 -0.85 0.71 0.09
C ILE A 53 -1.01 -0.41 1.11
N VAL A 54 -0.24 -0.38 2.20
CA VAL A 54 -0.23 -1.43 3.21
C VAL A 54 -0.35 -0.85 4.62
N ASP A 55 -1.18 -1.46 5.45
CA ASP A 55 -1.21 -1.20 6.88
C ASP A 55 0.04 -1.74 7.60
N ASP A 56 0.46 -1.11 8.70
CA ASP A 56 1.59 -1.62 9.46
C ASP A 56 1.26 -2.84 10.33
N ARG A 57 0.03 -2.97 10.82
CA ARG A 57 -0.37 -3.94 11.86
C ARG A 57 -1.60 -4.75 11.45
N MET A 58 -1.35 -5.86 10.78
CA MET A 58 -2.38 -6.85 10.46
C MET A 58 -2.19 -8.16 11.25
N PRO A 59 -3.25 -8.96 11.44
CA PRO A 59 -3.14 -10.30 12.02
C PRO A 59 -2.26 -11.24 11.19
N ARG A 60 -1.61 -12.19 11.87
CA ARG A 60 -0.73 -13.25 11.32
C ARG A 60 0.57 -12.74 10.69
N ILE A 61 0.49 -11.84 9.72
CA ILE A 61 1.63 -11.23 9.04
C ILE A 61 1.42 -9.71 9.08
N ASP A 62 2.34 -9.01 9.72
CA ASP A 62 2.31 -7.54 9.76
C ASP A 62 2.82 -6.93 8.44
N GLY A 63 2.57 -5.63 8.23
CA GLY A 63 2.94 -4.96 6.99
C GLY A 63 4.44 -4.93 6.73
N HIS A 64 5.27 -4.85 7.78
CA HIS A 64 6.72 -4.85 7.64
C HIS A 64 7.21 -6.19 7.11
N GLU A 65 6.71 -7.29 7.67
CA GLU A 65 7.06 -8.65 7.24
C GLU A 65 6.54 -8.95 5.84
N MET A 66 5.32 -8.51 5.51
CA MET A 66 4.79 -8.60 4.16
C MET A 66 5.72 -7.93 3.13
N VAL A 67 6.17 -6.70 3.41
CA VAL A 67 7.06 -5.97 2.49
C VAL A 67 8.40 -6.68 2.35
N LYS A 68 8.99 -7.19 3.43
CA LYS A 68 10.23 -8.00 3.35
C LYS A 68 10.04 -9.22 2.45
N GLN A 69 8.90 -9.91 2.56
CA GLN A 69 8.63 -11.07 1.72
C GLN A 69 8.46 -10.68 0.25
N LEU A 70 7.76 -9.58 -0.07
CA LEU A 70 7.69 -9.06 -1.43
C LEU A 70 9.09 -8.78 -2.00
N ARG A 71 9.96 -8.09 -1.23
CA ARG A 71 11.34 -7.79 -1.65
C ARG A 71 12.17 -9.06 -1.84
N SER A 72 12.02 -10.07 -0.96
CA SER A 72 12.71 -11.36 -1.09
C SER A 72 12.33 -12.13 -2.36
N ARG A 73 11.12 -11.91 -2.87
CA ARG A 73 10.62 -12.49 -4.13
C ARG A 73 11.03 -11.67 -5.37
N GLY A 74 11.83 -10.62 -5.20
CA GLY A 74 12.22 -9.69 -6.28
C GLY A 74 11.10 -8.73 -6.70
N ILE A 75 10.00 -8.63 -5.93
CA ILE A 75 8.89 -7.73 -6.24
C ILE A 75 9.25 -6.33 -5.73
N ALA A 76 9.53 -5.42 -6.67
CA ALA A 76 10.01 -4.06 -6.40
C ALA A 76 8.93 -2.97 -6.54
N VAL A 77 7.64 -3.36 -6.54
CA VAL A 77 6.53 -2.39 -6.60
C VAL A 77 6.66 -1.33 -5.49
N PRO A 78 6.39 -0.05 -5.78
CA PRO A 78 6.36 0.99 -4.77
C PRO A 78 5.36 0.65 -3.65
N VAL A 79 5.79 0.79 -2.40
CA VAL A 79 4.93 0.56 -1.23
C VAL A 79 4.81 1.84 -0.40
N ILE A 80 3.58 2.28 -0.14
CA ILE A 80 3.26 3.29 0.88
C ILE A 80 2.70 2.57 2.10
N MET A 81 3.33 2.77 3.26
CA MET A 81 2.82 2.25 4.53
C MET A 81 1.92 3.25 5.22
N LEU A 82 0.76 2.79 5.69
CA LEU A 82 -0.14 3.54 6.56
C LEU A 82 0.02 3.07 8.01
N SER A 83 0.12 4.00 8.96
CA SER A 83 0.19 3.64 10.38
C SER A 83 -0.30 4.78 11.28
N ASN A 84 -0.63 4.47 12.53
CA ASN A 84 -0.82 5.46 13.60
C ASN A 84 0.42 5.61 14.50
N ALA A 85 1.46 4.81 14.27
CA ALA A 85 2.60 4.66 15.15
C ALA A 85 3.87 5.24 14.52
N PRO A 86 4.53 6.23 15.15
CA PRO A 86 5.73 6.87 14.59
C PRO A 86 6.91 5.90 14.44
N GLU A 87 7.03 4.90 15.32
CA GLU A 87 8.09 3.89 15.24
C GLU A 87 7.99 2.98 14.01
N SER A 88 6.81 2.91 13.38
CA SER A 88 6.56 2.09 12.20
C SER A 88 7.24 2.66 10.96
N GLU A 89 7.49 3.98 10.90
CA GLU A 89 8.24 4.54 9.76
C GLU A 89 9.64 3.93 9.68
N HIS A 90 10.41 3.94 10.78
CA HIS A 90 11.77 3.40 10.77
C HIS A 90 11.80 1.90 10.43
N LYS A 91 10.90 1.11 11.03
CA LYS A 91 10.78 -0.33 10.74
C LYS A 91 10.36 -0.59 9.29
N GLY A 92 9.44 0.20 8.77
CA GLY A 92 8.97 0.12 7.39
C GLY A 92 10.08 0.45 6.40
N ARG A 93 10.86 1.50 6.63
CA ARG A 93 12.04 1.83 5.79
C ARG A 93 13.05 0.68 5.77
N ALA A 94 13.32 0.08 6.92
CA ALA A 94 14.19 -1.11 7.01
C ALA A 94 13.61 -2.34 6.28
N ALA A 95 12.28 -2.47 6.20
CA ALA A 95 11.61 -3.51 5.43
C ALA A 95 11.63 -3.26 3.91
N GLY A 96 11.80 -2.01 3.48
CA GLY A 96 11.88 -1.63 2.06
C GLY A 96 10.65 -0.91 1.51
N ILE A 97 9.90 -0.19 2.35
CA ILE A 97 8.83 0.71 1.89
C ILE A 97 9.41 1.94 1.17
N ASN A 98 8.62 2.48 0.25
CA ASN A 98 8.96 3.66 -0.53
C ASN A 98 8.45 4.94 0.12
N ASP A 99 7.32 4.90 0.81
CA ASP A 99 6.84 6.02 1.61
C ASP A 99 6.05 5.59 2.85
N PHE A 100 5.81 6.56 3.72
CA PHE A 100 5.05 6.38 4.95
C PHE A 100 4.03 7.51 5.09
N LEU A 101 2.84 7.19 5.60
CA LEU A 101 1.78 8.14 5.86
C LEU A 101 1.07 7.80 7.16
N TYR A 102 0.86 8.81 8.00
CA TYR A 102 -0.01 8.64 9.17
C TYR A 102 -1.46 8.46 8.72
N LYS A 103 -2.21 7.52 9.31
CA LYS A 103 -3.63 7.31 8.95
C LYS A 103 -4.47 8.60 9.16
N ALA A 104 -4.13 9.43 10.15
CA ALA A 104 -4.75 10.75 10.35
C ALA A 104 -4.55 11.72 9.17
N ASP A 105 -3.50 11.51 8.38
CA ASP A 105 -3.12 12.31 7.22
C ASP A 105 -3.60 11.70 5.89
N LEU A 106 -4.60 10.80 5.91
CA LEU A 106 -5.08 10.07 4.73
C LEU A 106 -5.44 10.97 3.54
N HIS A 107 -5.88 12.20 3.81
CA HIS A 107 -6.16 13.22 2.78
C HIS A 107 -4.96 13.54 1.87
N ARG A 108 -3.73 13.26 2.32
CA ARG A 108 -2.47 13.46 1.55
C ARG A 108 -2.09 12.25 0.71
N LEU A 109 -2.79 11.12 0.85
CA LEU A 109 -2.46 9.89 0.14
C LEU A 109 -2.35 10.09 -1.39
N PRO A 110 -3.26 10.82 -2.06
CA PRO A 110 -3.13 11.05 -3.50
C PRO A 110 -1.82 11.73 -3.91
N ASP A 111 -1.35 12.69 -3.11
CA ASP A 111 -0.11 13.40 -3.40
C ASP A 111 1.12 12.52 -3.20
N LEU A 112 1.08 11.60 -2.25
CA LEU A 112 2.10 10.58 -2.07
C LEU A 112 2.14 9.62 -3.26
N VAL A 113 0.96 9.12 -3.67
CA VAL A 113 0.84 8.20 -4.80
C VAL A 113 1.42 8.83 -6.08
N ARG A 114 1.12 10.11 -6.35
CA ARG A 114 1.67 10.87 -7.49
C ARG A 114 3.19 10.97 -7.52
N ARG A 115 3.89 10.82 -6.39
CA ARG A 115 5.37 10.82 -6.36
C ARG A 115 5.97 9.52 -6.88
N TRP A 116 5.22 8.43 -6.80
CA TRP A 116 5.72 7.08 -7.05
C TRP A 116 5.21 6.49 -8.36
N ILE A 117 4.03 6.90 -8.80
CA ILE A 117 3.55 6.57 -10.14
C ILE A 117 4.12 7.57 -11.13
N GLY A 118 4.71 7.07 -12.22
CA GLY A 118 5.23 7.95 -13.27
C GLY A 118 4.10 8.79 -13.85
N THR A 119 4.28 10.10 -13.91
CA THR A 119 3.48 10.95 -14.79
C THR A 119 3.76 10.52 -16.21
N GLY A 120 2.83 9.77 -16.81
CA GLY A 120 2.79 9.64 -18.27
C GLY A 120 2.76 11.00 -18.95
#